data_AF-A0A9X5XBF1-F1
#
_entry.id   AF-A0A9X5XBF1-F1
#
_cell.length_a   1.000
_cell.length_b   1.000
_cell.length_c   1.000
_cell.angle_alpha   90.00
_cell.angle_beta   90.00
_cell.angle_gamma   90.00
#
_symmetry.space_group_name_H-M   'P 1'
#
loop_
_entity.id
_entity.type
_entity.pdbx_description
1 polymer ?
#
loop_
_entity_poly.entity_id
_entity_poly.type
_entity_poly.pdbx_seq_one_letter_code
_entity_poly.pdbx_strand_id
1 'polypeptide(L)'
;PPPGTYGLRPPVGVTGWLANGERTPSAGTTRAMTTATAWRPPHETAARRHSVFLDIELWDDDKEGHRTWSCPFLAAVWQLARLGLLRNEGEPVLAPHPWSSGDFPRDWDELPPLLQLNTSAAPFSAYRTCSVLPNRFVPVEHAVRVILDQTDVDSGALRQVTERATREGTPVPDAVADRVAYVFYAGL
;
A
#
# COMPACT_ATOMS: atom_id res chain seq x y z
N PRO A 1 -17.54 1.31 -0.35
CA PRO A 1 -17.56 -0.11 -0.76
C PRO A 1 -17.49 -0.25 -2.28
N PRO A 2 -16.56 -1.06 -2.83
CA PRO A 2 -16.48 -1.30 -4.26
C PRO A 2 -17.77 -1.97 -4.79
N PRO A 3 -18.14 -1.76 -6.06
CA PRO A 3 -19.20 -2.54 -6.72
C PRO A 3 -18.89 -4.05 -6.64
N GLY A 4 -19.80 -4.86 -6.10
CA GLY A 4 -19.62 -6.33 -5.99
C GLY A 4 -19.42 -6.89 -4.58
N THR A 5 -19.67 -6.16 -3.49
CA THR A 5 -19.69 -6.77 -2.14
C THR A 5 -20.88 -7.71 -1.97
N TYR A 6 -20.68 -9.02 -2.18
CA TYR A 6 -21.71 -10.07 -2.09
C TYR A 6 -22.07 -10.52 -0.66
N GLY A 7 -21.74 -9.76 0.38
CA GLY A 7 -22.07 -10.11 1.77
C GLY A 7 -21.39 -11.38 2.32
N LEU A 8 -20.46 -11.98 1.58
CA LEU A 8 -19.77 -13.22 1.97
C LEU A 8 -18.64 -12.99 2.99
N ARG A 9 -18.19 -11.75 3.19
CA ARG A 9 -17.08 -11.40 4.07
C ARG A 9 -17.34 -10.06 4.79
N PRO A 10 -17.11 -9.97 6.11
CA PRO A 10 -17.20 -8.69 6.80
C PRO A 10 -16.15 -7.69 6.25
N PRO A 11 -16.37 -6.37 6.39
CA PRO A 11 -15.47 -5.35 5.83
C PRO A 11 -14.01 -5.52 6.25
N VAL A 12 -13.08 -4.98 5.45
CA VAL A 12 -11.62 -5.05 5.71
C VAL A 12 -11.25 -4.50 7.10
N GLY A 13 -11.92 -3.42 7.54
CA GLY A 13 -11.70 -2.84 8.87
C GLY A 13 -12.10 -3.74 10.05
N VAL A 14 -12.93 -4.76 9.80
CA VAL A 14 -13.35 -5.75 10.81
C VAL A 14 -12.48 -7.00 10.77
N THR A 15 -12.10 -7.42 9.57
CA THR A 15 -11.45 -8.73 9.38
C THR A 15 -9.94 -8.65 9.31
N GLY A 16 -9.39 -7.50 8.93
CA GLY A 16 -7.96 -7.35 8.70
C GLY A 16 -7.45 -7.98 7.42
N TRP A 17 -8.30 -8.43 6.49
CA TRP A 17 -7.81 -8.84 5.16
C TRP A 17 -8.42 -8.08 4.00
N LEU A 18 -7.65 -7.97 2.93
CA LEU A 18 -7.98 -7.32 1.68
C LEU A 18 -7.89 -8.34 0.54
N ALA A 19 -8.91 -8.37 -0.32
CA ALA A 19 -8.92 -9.20 -1.52
C ALA A 19 -8.83 -8.31 -2.77
N ASN A 20 -8.13 -8.75 -3.82
CA ASN A 20 -8.08 -8.05 -5.12
C ASN A 20 -9.20 -8.49 -6.09
N GLY A 21 -10.21 -9.24 -5.61
CA GLY A 21 -11.34 -9.67 -6.42
C GLY A 21 -12.24 -10.71 -5.75
N GLU A 22 -12.76 -11.64 -6.54
CA GLU A 22 -13.64 -12.73 -6.08
C GLU A 22 -12.90 -14.05 -5.97
N ARG A 23 -12.97 -14.66 -4.78
CA ARG A 23 -12.44 -16.00 -4.54
C ARG A 23 -13.30 -17.07 -5.23
N THR A 24 -12.68 -18.20 -5.58
CA THR A 24 -13.42 -19.44 -5.86
C THR A 24 -14.36 -19.77 -4.70
N PRO A 25 -15.67 -19.99 -4.94
CA PRO A 25 -16.59 -20.44 -3.92
C PRO A 25 -16.06 -21.73 -3.30
N SER A 26 -15.94 -21.75 -1.98
CA SER A 26 -15.80 -23.02 -1.28
C SER A 26 -17.10 -23.80 -1.50
N ALA A 27 -16.99 -25.08 -1.87
CA ALA A 27 -18.13 -25.98 -1.80
C ALA A 27 -18.48 -26.13 -0.31
N GLY A 28 -19.30 -25.23 0.22
CA GLY A 28 -19.82 -25.36 1.58
C GLY A 28 -20.55 -26.69 1.69
N THR A 29 -20.41 -27.37 2.82
CA THR A 29 -21.20 -28.55 3.18
C THR A 29 -22.66 -28.25 2.91
N THR A 30 -23.16 -28.77 1.80
CA THR A 30 -24.54 -28.63 1.36
C THR A 30 -25.41 -29.27 2.44
N ARG A 31 -26.26 -28.47 3.10
CA ARG A 31 -27.47 -29.05 3.71
C ARG A 31 -28.14 -29.88 2.61
N ALA A 32 -28.65 -31.04 2.98
CA ALA A 32 -29.02 -32.15 2.09
C ALA A 32 -30.11 -31.87 1.01
N MET A 33 -30.41 -30.60 0.70
CA MET A 33 -31.41 -30.19 -0.29
C MET A 33 -30.97 -29.02 -1.18
N THR A 34 -29.73 -28.55 -1.15
CA THR A 34 -29.24 -27.51 -2.07
C THR A 34 -28.33 -28.13 -3.13
N THR A 35 -28.56 -27.78 -4.40
CA THR A 35 -27.65 -28.10 -5.51
C THR A 35 -26.25 -27.60 -5.17
N ALA A 36 -25.26 -28.49 -5.24
CA ALA A 36 -23.87 -28.12 -5.03
C ALA A 36 -23.51 -26.96 -5.97
N THR A 37 -22.98 -25.87 -5.41
CA THR A 37 -22.52 -24.73 -6.21
C THR A 37 -21.45 -25.22 -7.17
N ALA A 38 -21.68 -25.06 -8.48
CA ALA A 38 -20.70 -25.43 -9.48
C ALA A 38 -19.40 -24.66 -9.24
N TRP A 39 -18.26 -25.36 -9.38
CA TRP A 39 -16.95 -24.74 -9.24
C TRP A 39 -16.78 -23.60 -10.27
N ARG A 40 -16.23 -22.47 -9.83
CA ARG A 40 -15.82 -21.36 -10.69
C ARG A 40 -14.40 -20.88 -10.32
N PRO A 41 -13.57 -20.49 -11.29
CA PRO A 41 -12.23 -19.98 -11.00
C PRO A 41 -12.30 -18.68 -10.20
N PRO A 42 -11.23 -18.29 -9.48
CA PRO A 42 -11.17 -16.98 -8.86
C PRO A 42 -11.05 -15.91 -9.96
N HIS A 43 -11.46 -14.68 -9.62
CA HIS A 43 -11.47 -13.55 -10.54
C HIS A 43 -10.82 -12.34 -9.85
N GLU A 44 -9.94 -11.65 -10.55
CA GLU A 44 -9.28 -10.43 -10.08
C GLU A 44 -9.98 -9.23 -10.74
N THR A 45 -10.29 -8.19 -9.98
CA THR A 45 -11.13 -7.08 -10.46
C THR A 45 -10.50 -6.34 -11.66
N ALA A 46 -9.18 -6.18 -11.65
CA ALA A 46 -8.42 -5.52 -12.72
C ALA A 46 -7.81 -6.53 -13.73
N ALA A 47 -8.30 -7.76 -13.75
CA ALA A 47 -7.82 -8.81 -14.64
C ALA A 47 -7.92 -8.38 -16.12
N ARG A 48 -6.88 -8.72 -16.90
CA ARG A 48 -6.90 -8.57 -18.37
C ARG A 48 -7.21 -9.90 -19.03
N ARG A 49 -6.18 -10.70 -19.33
CA ARG A 49 -6.29 -12.02 -19.99
C ARG A 49 -6.09 -13.21 -19.06
N HIS A 50 -5.78 -12.94 -17.79
CA HIS A 50 -5.59 -13.92 -16.73
C HIS A 50 -5.97 -13.27 -15.40
N SER A 51 -6.23 -14.09 -14.38
CA SER A 51 -6.53 -13.65 -13.02
C SER A 51 -5.50 -14.22 -12.05
N VAL A 52 -4.94 -13.36 -11.20
CA VAL A 52 -4.14 -13.75 -10.05
C VAL A 52 -4.85 -13.24 -8.80
N PHE A 53 -5.50 -14.14 -8.08
CA PHE A 53 -6.24 -13.78 -6.87
C PHE A 53 -5.34 -13.78 -5.63
N LEU A 54 -5.42 -12.71 -4.85
CA LEU A 54 -4.71 -12.53 -3.59
C LEU A 54 -5.70 -12.20 -2.47
N ASP A 55 -5.52 -12.88 -1.35
CA ASP A 55 -6.05 -12.46 -0.05
C ASP A 55 -4.85 -12.05 0.83
N ILE A 56 -4.89 -10.81 1.29
CA ILE A 56 -3.76 -10.15 1.95
C ILE A 56 -4.19 -9.79 3.36
N GLU A 57 -3.55 -10.42 4.33
CA GLU A 57 -3.65 -10.02 5.73
C GLU A 57 -2.95 -8.67 5.93
N LEU A 58 -3.67 -7.71 6.49
CA LEU A 58 -3.20 -6.38 6.86
C LEU A 58 -2.79 -6.34 8.34
N TRP A 59 -3.51 -7.11 9.16
CA TRP A 59 -3.26 -7.26 10.58
C TRP A 59 -3.96 -8.49 11.14
N ASP A 60 -3.46 -8.99 12.26
CA ASP A 60 -4.10 -9.95 13.14
C ASP A 60 -4.09 -9.42 14.59
N ASP A 61 -5.04 -9.89 15.40
CA ASP A 61 -5.08 -9.61 16.83
C ASP A 61 -4.72 -10.91 17.57
N ASP A 62 -3.80 -10.85 18.54
CA ASP A 62 -3.47 -12.00 19.37
C ASP A 62 -4.62 -12.36 20.35
N LYS A 63 -4.43 -13.40 21.18
CA LYS A 63 -5.49 -13.83 22.12
C LYS A 63 -5.81 -12.78 23.18
N GLU A 64 -4.88 -11.89 23.44
CA GLU A 64 -4.94 -10.78 24.38
C GLU A 64 -5.49 -9.50 23.72
N GLY A 65 -5.70 -9.51 22.40
CA GLY A 65 -6.22 -8.40 21.62
C GLY A 65 -5.16 -7.41 21.14
N HIS A 66 -3.87 -7.75 21.21
CA HIS A 66 -2.81 -6.91 20.65
C HIS A 66 -2.74 -7.07 19.14
N ARG A 67 -2.79 -5.94 18.44
CA ARG A 67 -2.72 -5.91 16.99
C ARG A 67 -1.29 -5.98 16.49
N THR A 68 -1.03 -6.93 15.59
CA THR A 68 0.19 -6.98 14.79
C THR A 68 -0.13 -6.62 13.34
N TRP A 69 0.63 -5.68 12.79
CA TRP A 69 0.45 -5.26 11.39
C TRP A 69 1.36 -6.08 10.47
N SER A 70 0.84 -6.44 9.31
CA SER A 70 1.59 -7.23 8.35
C SER A 70 2.68 -6.41 7.67
N CYS A 71 3.77 -7.08 7.31
CA CYS A 71 4.87 -6.48 6.55
C CYS A 71 4.41 -5.75 5.26
N PRO A 72 3.56 -6.33 4.38
CA PRO A 72 3.09 -5.62 3.19
C PRO A 72 2.23 -4.39 3.52
N PHE A 73 1.45 -4.41 4.60
CA PHE A 73 0.68 -3.24 5.01
C PHE A 73 1.61 -2.09 5.47
N LEU A 74 2.57 -2.38 6.35
CA LEU A 74 3.54 -1.39 6.79
C LEU A 74 4.40 -0.87 5.62
N ALA A 75 4.77 -1.74 4.68
CA ALA A 75 5.48 -1.34 3.47
C ALA A 75 4.63 -0.43 2.57
N ALA A 76 3.33 -0.68 2.43
CA ALA A 76 2.42 0.23 1.71
C ALA A 76 2.31 1.60 2.38
N VAL A 77 2.16 1.65 3.71
CA VAL A 77 2.19 2.89 4.50
C VAL A 77 3.50 3.65 4.26
N TRP A 78 4.62 2.93 4.25
CA TRP A 78 5.93 3.49 3.97
C TRP A 78 6.05 4.08 2.56
N GLN A 79 5.49 3.41 1.54
CA GLN A 79 5.48 3.96 0.19
C GLN A 79 4.63 5.25 0.10
N LEU A 80 3.46 5.28 0.75
CA LEU A 80 2.63 6.50 0.83
C LEU A 80 3.37 7.64 1.53
N ALA A 81 4.13 7.33 2.59
CA ALA A 81 4.96 8.30 3.29
C ALA A 81 6.06 8.87 2.38
N ARG A 82 6.81 8.02 1.66
CA ARG A 82 7.85 8.44 0.70
C ARG A 82 7.30 9.29 -0.45
N LEU A 83 6.07 9.00 -0.91
CA LEU A 83 5.38 9.76 -1.94
C LEU A 83 4.74 11.05 -1.41
N GLY A 84 4.77 11.29 -0.09
CA GLY A 84 4.11 12.43 0.55
C GLY A 84 2.59 12.39 0.46
N LEU A 85 2.01 11.21 0.30
CA LEU A 85 0.58 10.95 0.14
C LEU A 85 -0.10 10.46 1.42
N LEU A 86 0.67 10.12 2.44
CA LEU A 86 0.12 9.75 3.75
C LEU A 86 -0.42 10.98 4.47
N ARG A 87 -1.69 10.92 4.89
CA ARG A 87 -2.39 11.97 5.64
C ARG A 87 -3.03 11.40 6.90
N ASN A 88 -3.02 12.17 7.96
CA ASN A 88 -3.81 11.94 9.16
C ASN A 88 -4.78 13.12 9.30
N GLU A 89 -6.08 12.87 9.16
CA GLU A 89 -7.12 13.90 9.22
C GLU A 89 -6.86 15.09 8.25
N GLY A 90 -6.28 14.81 7.08
CA GLY A 90 -5.94 15.82 6.07
C GLY A 90 -4.55 16.45 6.24
N GLU A 91 -3.89 16.26 7.38
CA GLU A 91 -2.56 16.80 7.64
C GLU A 91 -1.44 15.83 7.20
N PRO A 92 -0.30 16.33 6.68
CA PRO A 92 0.87 15.50 6.39
C PRO A 92 1.39 14.80 7.64
N VAL A 93 1.60 13.48 7.57
CA VAL A 93 2.15 12.70 8.70
C VAL A 93 3.64 12.98 8.92
N LEU A 94 4.38 13.23 7.83
CA LEU A 94 5.81 13.55 7.90
C LEU A 94 6.02 15.05 7.65
N ALA A 95 6.20 15.79 8.74
CA ALA A 95 6.63 17.18 8.68
C ALA A 95 8.17 17.25 8.58
N PRO A 96 8.73 17.98 7.61
CA PRO A 96 10.17 18.16 7.48
C PRO A 96 10.73 19.01 8.64
N HIS A 97 11.81 18.53 9.25
CA HIS A 97 12.54 19.29 10.27
C HIS A 97 13.79 19.94 9.66
N PRO A 98 13.88 21.28 9.64
CA PRO A 98 15.09 21.99 9.20
C PRO A 98 16.30 21.52 10.00
N TRP A 99 17.33 21.05 9.30
CA TRP A 99 18.59 20.68 9.94
C TRP A 99 19.58 21.83 9.82
N SER A 100 19.65 22.66 10.85
CA SER A 100 20.54 23.83 10.93
C SER A 100 21.75 23.64 11.84
N SER A 101 21.80 22.54 12.60
CA SER A 101 22.91 22.17 13.47
C SER A 101 24.03 21.50 12.68
N GLY A 102 25.27 21.93 12.93
CA GLY A 102 26.45 21.19 12.50
C GLY A 102 26.52 19.81 13.17
N ASP A 103 27.19 18.89 12.49
CA ASP A 103 27.35 17.46 12.78
C ASP A 103 26.07 16.60 12.87
N PHE A 104 26.13 15.40 12.29
CA PHE A 104 25.09 14.39 12.43
C PHE A 104 25.31 13.58 13.72
N PRO A 105 24.23 13.18 14.42
CA PRO A 105 24.34 12.26 15.54
C PRO A 105 24.94 10.92 15.09
N ARG A 106 25.48 10.17 16.06
CA ARG A 106 25.97 8.82 15.79
C ARG A 106 24.85 7.80 15.66
N ASP A 107 23.73 8.05 16.35
CA ASP A 107 22.60 7.15 16.43
C ASP A 107 21.43 7.67 15.57
N TRP A 108 20.88 6.79 14.73
CA TRP A 108 19.78 7.14 13.81
C TRP A 108 18.49 7.53 14.54
N ASP A 109 18.27 6.98 15.74
CA ASP A 109 17.10 7.27 16.57
C ASP A 109 17.10 8.71 17.10
N GLU A 110 18.24 9.40 17.04
CA GLU A 110 18.36 10.81 17.40
C GLU A 110 17.97 11.75 16.23
N LEU A 111 17.80 11.22 15.02
CA LEU A 111 17.35 12.01 13.87
C LEU A 111 15.82 12.07 13.80
N PRO A 112 15.24 13.23 13.43
CA PRO A 112 13.83 13.31 13.14
C PRO A 112 13.47 12.42 11.94
N PRO A 113 12.22 11.93 11.85
CA PRO A 113 11.78 11.04 10.77
C PRO A 113 11.96 11.61 9.35
N LEU A 114 11.94 12.95 9.22
CA LEU A 114 12.19 13.65 7.96
C LEU A 114 13.03 14.90 8.19
N LEU A 115 14.21 14.94 7.58
CA LEU A 115 15.14 16.05 7.62
C LEU A 115 15.03 16.94 6.38
N GLN A 116 15.04 18.26 6.57
CA GLN A 116 15.23 19.23 5.50
C GLN A 116 16.66 19.77 5.55
N LEU A 117 17.51 19.22 4.68
CA LEU A 117 18.92 19.61 4.56
C LEU A 117 19.11 20.97 3.89
N ASN A 118 18.22 21.31 2.95
CA ASN A 118 18.21 22.61 2.28
C ASN A 118 16.92 23.35 2.62
N THR A 119 17.03 24.39 3.46
CA THR A 119 15.89 25.21 3.89
C THR A 119 15.28 26.05 2.76
N SER A 120 16.02 26.28 1.67
CA SER A 120 15.50 26.96 0.47
C SER A 120 14.77 26.01 -0.49
N ALA A 121 14.90 24.69 -0.30
CA ALA A 121 14.19 23.71 -1.11
C ALA A 121 12.80 23.47 -0.52
N ALA A 122 11.79 23.37 -1.37
CA ALA A 122 10.48 22.90 -0.93
C ALA A 122 10.62 21.49 -0.33
N PRO A 123 9.94 21.18 0.79
CA PRO A 123 9.97 19.86 1.39
C PRO A 123 9.75 18.74 0.37
N PHE A 124 10.66 17.78 0.36
CA PHE A 124 10.71 16.75 -0.67
C PHE A 124 9.64 15.67 -0.41
N SER A 125 8.74 15.54 -1.38
CA SER A 125 7.92 14.35 -1.57
C SER A 125 8.35 13.74 -2.91
N ALA A 126 8.70 12.47 -2.92
CA ALA A 126 9.11 11.83 -4.18
C ALA A 126 7.89 11.70 -5.11
N TYR A 127 8.08 11.97 -6.41
CA TYR A 127 7.03 11.69 -7.41
C TYR A 127 6.90 10.20 -7.72
N ARG A 128 8.02 9.49 -7.59
CA ARG A 128 8.15 8.04 -7.78
C ARG A 128 9.17 7.50 -6.79
N THR A 129 9.00 6.25 -6.39
CA THR A 129 9.96 5.53 -5.55
C THR A 129 10.55 4.35 -6.31
N CYS A 130 11.77 3.98 -5.93
CA CYS A 130 12.39 2.73 -6.35
C CYS A 130 12.92 2.02 -5.09
N SER A 131 12.72 0.70 -5.04
CA SER A 131 13.25 -0.19 -4.00
C SER A 131 14.04 -1.32 -4.66
N VAL A 132 15.24 -1.62 -4.17
CA VAL A 132 16.09 -2.72 -4.66
C VAL A 132 16.07 -3.84 -3.63
N LEU A 133 15.51 -4.99 -3.98
CA LEU A 133 15.16 -6.05 -3.02
C LEU A 133 15.52 -7.44 -3.54
N PRO A 134 15.84 -8.42 -2.67
CA PRO A 134 15.97 -9.81 -3.10
C PRO A 134 14.64 -10.37 -3.65
N ASN A 135 14.73 -11.31 -4.60
CA ASN A 135 13.56 -11.97 -5.23
C ASN A 135 12.55 -12.57 -4.23
N ARG A 136 12.96 -12.94 -3.01
CA ARG A 136 12.05 -13.48 -1.99
C ARG A 136 10.93 -12.50 -1.59
N PHE A 137 11.09 -11.20 -1.87
CA PHE A 137 10.09 -10.18 -1.57
C PHE A 137 9.05 -9.98 -2.67
N VAL A 138 9.16 -10.65 -3.82
CA VAL A 138 8.17 -10.52 -4.91
C VAL A 138 6.72 -10.72 -4.44
N PRO A 139 6.37 -11.73 -3.61
CA PRO A 139 5.00 -11.88 -3.10
C PRO A 139 4.57 -10.71 -2.20
N VAL A 140 5.48 -10.21 -1.36
CA VAL A 140 5.23 -9.08 -0.46
C VAL A 140 4.97 -7.81 -1.26
N GLU A 141 5.81 -7.51 -2.25
CA GLU A 141 5.66 -6.29 -3.05
C GLU A 141 4.47 -6.36 -4.01
N HIS A 142 4.05 -7.55 -4.44
CA HIS A 142 2.77 -7.70 -5.13
C HIS A 142 1.59 -7.33 -4.21
N ALA A 143 1.61 -7.80 -2.96
CA ALA A 143 0.62 -7.40 -1.97
C ALA A 143 0.65 -5.89 -1.68
N VAL A 144 1.83 -5.27 -1.59
CA VAL A 144 1.98 -3.81 -1.45
C VAL A 144 1.27 -3.07 -2.59
N ARG A 145 1.48 -3.48 -3.84
CA ARG A 145 0.82 -2.85 -4.99
C ARG A 145 -0.70 -2.96 -4.94
N VAL A 146 -1.22 -4.13 -4.55
CA VAL A 146 -2.68 -4.31 -4.38
C VAL A 146 -3.21 -3.40 -3.26
N ILE A 147 -2.51 -3.30 -2.13
CA ILE A 147 -2.92 -2.42 -1.03
C ILE A 147 -2.95 -0.96 -1.51
N LEU A 148 -1.91 -0.50 -2.21
CA LEU A 148 -1.86 0.87 -2.76
C LEU A 148 -2.98 1.15 -3.77
N ASP A 149 -3.32 0.18 -4.61
CA ASP A 149 -4.41 0.30 -5.61
C ASP A 149 -5.80 0.37 -4.96
N GLN A 150 -5.97 -0.28 -3.81
CA GLN A 150 -7.23 -0.28 -3.03
C GLN A 150 -7.27 0.82 -1.96
N THR A 151 -6.25 1.66 -1.85
CA THR A 151 -6.21 2.76 -0.88
C THR A 151 -6.78 4.03 -1.50
N ASP A 152 -7.81 4.59 -0.86
CA ASP A 152 -8.31 5.93 -1.19
C ASP A 152 -7.37 6.98 -0.60
N VAL A 153 -6.62 7.66 -1.46
CA VAL A 153 -5.62 8.66 -1.09
C VAL A 153 -6.24 10.05 -1.18
N ASP A 154 -5.88 10.93 -0.24
CA ASP A 154 -6.35 12.31 -0.22
C ASP A 154 -6.15 13.02 -1.58
N SER A 155 -7.27 13.47 -2.16
CA SER A 155 -7.29 14.12 -3.47
C SER A 155 -6.51 15.44 -3.51
N GLY A 156 -6.43 16.15 -2.37
CA GLY A 156 -5.63 17.35 -2.22
C GLY A 156 -4.13 17.06 -2.32
N ALA A 157 -3.66 16.03 -1.65
CA ALA A 157 -2.29 15.54 -1.71
C ALA A 157 -1.92 15.09 -3.12
N LEU A 158 -2.78 14.32 -3.79
CA LEU A 158 -2.56 13.90 -5.19
C LEU A 158 -2.41 15.10 -6.11
N ARG A 159 -3.33 16.08 -6.02
CA ARG A 159 -3.28 17.29 -6.83
C ARG A 159 -2.01 18.10 -6.57
N GLN A 160 -1.63 18.29 -5.31
CA GLN A 160 -0.42 19.02 -4.93
C GLN A 160 0.84 18.41 -5.55
N VAL A 161 0.95 17.08 -5.52
CA VAL A 161 2.08 16.34 -6.10
C VAL A 161 2.08 16.50 -7.62
N THR A 162 0.94 16.32 -8.29
CA THR A 162 0.83 16.46 -9.75
C THR A 162 1.15 17.87 -10.24
N GLU A 163 0.65 18.91 -9.56
CA GLU A 163 0.92 20.32 -9.89
C GLU A 163 2.41 20.66 -9.77
N ARG A 164 3.09 20.12 -8.74
CA ARG A 164 4.52 20.33 -8.56
C ARG A 164 5.33 19.60 -9.63
N ALA A 165 5.03 18.32 -9.88
CA ALA A 165 5.74 17.54 -10.87
C ALA A 165 5.60 18.12 -12.29
N THR A 166 4.42 18.65 -12.62
CA THR A 166 4.17 19.35 -13.89
C THR A 166 5.05 20.60 -14.03
N ARG A 167 5.17 21.41 -12.97
CA ARG A 167 6.07 22.60 -12.98
C ARG A 167 7.54 22.22 -13.15
N GLU A 168 7.92 21.03 -12.70
CA GLU A 168 9.27 20.48 -12.82
C GLU A 168 9.46 19.61 -14.09
N GLY A 169 8.46 19.57 -14.99
CA GLY A 169 8.54 18.81 -16.24
C GLY A 169 8.61 17.29 -16.06
N THR A 170 8.21 16.77 -14.89
CA THR A 170 8.28 15.35 -14.56
C THR A 170 6.88 14.71 -14.61
N PRO A 171 6.59 13.80 -15.56
CA PRO A 171 5.29 13.14 -15.63
C PRO A 171 5.14 12.12 -14.49
N VAL A 172 3.96 12.11 -13.85
CA VAL A 172 3.63 11.19 -12.75
C VAL A 172 2.41 10.35 -13.12
N PRO A 173 2.45 9.02 -12.96
CA PRO A 173 1.29 8.17 -13.15
C PRO A 173 0.13 8.55 -12.22
N ASP A 174 -1.11 8.47 -12.70
CA ASP A 174 -2.30 8.74 -11.88
C ASP A 174 -2.42 7.72 -10.75
N ALA A 175 -2.33 6.43 -11.09
CA ALA A 175 -2.37 5.34 -10.12
C ALA A 175 -1.15 5.38 -9.19
N VAL A 176 -1.40 5.40 -7.88
CA VAL A 176 -0.35 5.44 -6.86
C VAL A 176 0.53 4.20 -6.91
N ALA A 177 -0.06 3.03 -7.17
CA ALA A 177 0.66 1.78 -7.34
C ALA A 177 1.65 1.79 -8.53
N ASP A 178 1.47 2.68 -9.52
CA ASP A 178 2.40 2.84 -10.64
C ASP A 178 3.51 3.87 -10.37
N ARG A 179 3.43 4.59 -9.23
CA ARG A 179 4.50 5.48 -8.76
C ARG A 179 5.59 4.71 -8.00
N VAL A 180 5.35 3.45 -7.63
CA VAL A 180 6.32 2.60 -6.95
C VAL A 180 6.98 1.62 -7.92
N ALA A 181 8.30 1.55 -7.91
CA ALA A 181 9.09 0.66 -8.75
C ALA A 181 9.99 -0.25 -7.91
N TYR A 182 10.26 -1.44 -8.46
CA TYR A 182 11.06 -2.46 -7.81
C TYR A 182 12.11 -3.00 -8.77
N VAL A 183 13.33 -3.16 -8.26
CA VAL A 183 14.40 -3.91 -8.92
C VAL A 183 14.67 -5.13 -8.05
N PHE A 184 14.36 -6.32 -8.57
CA PHE A 184 14.62 -7.55 -7.86
C PHE A 184 15.92 -8.20 -8.31
N TYR A 185 16.74 -8.63 -7.35
CA TYR A 185 17.97 -9.36 -7.61
C TYR A 185 17.91 -10.77 -7.05
N ALA A 186 18.68 -11.68 -7.65
CA ALA A 186 18.95 -12.99 -7.08
C ALA A 186 19.67 -12.78 -5.75
N GLY A 187 18.94 -12.95 -4.64
CA GLY A 187 19.53 -12.87 -3.31
C GLY A 187 20.58 -13.97 -3.13
N LEU A 188 21.59 -13.69 -2.30
CA LEU A 188 22.47 -14.71 -1.73
C LEU A 188 21.69 -15.58 -0.74
#